data_AF-A0A1V3WRN0-F1
#
_entry.id   AF-A0A1V3WRN0-F1
#
_cell.length_a   1.000
_cell.length_b   1.000
_cell.length_c   1.000
_cell.angle_alpha   90.00
_cell.angle_beta   90.00
_cell.angle_gamma   90.00
#
_symmetry.space_group_name_H-M   'P 1'
#
loop_
_entity.id
_entity.type
_entity.pdbx_description
1 polymer ?
#
loop_
_entity_poly.entity_id
_entity_poly.type
_entity_poly.pdbx_seq_one_letter_code
_entity_poly.pdbx_strand_id
1 'polypeptide(L)'
;MDIDDPRALVPVLGVGLSQRPPARFEEFSMPMRVGARADERLRSGAPLEEVLDYLGIPTSARPVVEAVFSGPRSYVEIVAGCNRDGQHTTTDVGLSIVDTTAGRVLVSPSRAFDGEWVSTFSPGTAFATAVAIEQLIANLPEGQWFPGQRLSRDFSGQPS
;
A
#
# COMPACT_ATOMS: atom_id res chain seq x y z
N MET A 1 18.02 -11.46 12.49
CA MET A 1 16.74 -11.79 11.84
C MET A 1 17.11 -12.30 10.46
N ASP A 2 16.66 -13.50 10.11
CA ASP A 2 16.85 -14.05 8.77
C ASP A 2 15.62 -13.69 7.93
N ILE A 3 15.83 -13.10 6.74
CA ILE A 3 14.76 -12.64 5.84
C ILE A 3 15.08 -13.23 4.47
N ASP A 4 14.43 -14.35 4.17
CA ASP A 4 14.63 -15.17 2.98
C ASP A 4 13.39 -15.22 2.06
N ASP A 5 12.28 -14.61 2.50
CA ASP A 5 11.00 -14.52 1.77
C ASP A 5 10.33 -13.15 2.01
N PRO A 6 9.59 -12.58 1.01
CA PRO A 6 8.89 -11.30 1.19
C PRO A 6 7.93 -11.26 2.39
N ARG A 7 7.36 -12.38 2.83
CA ARG A 7 6.49 -12.43 4.02
C ARG A 7 7.23 -12.17 5.30
N ALA A 8 8.51 -12.53 5.37
CA ALA A 8 9.34 -12.28 6.54
C ALA A 8 9.55 -10.77 6.80
N LEU A 9 9.33 -9.92 5.79
CA LEU A 9 9.33 -8.46 5.93
C LEU A 9 8.05 -7.93 6.60
N VAL A 10 6.92 -8.63 6.51
CA VAL A 10 5.62 -8.09 6.98
C VAL A 10 5.61 -7.74 8.47
N PRO A 11 6.11 -8.58 9.40
CA PRO A 11 6.19 -8.22 10.80
C PRO A 11 7.12 -7.04 11.07
N VAL A 12 8.22 -6.92 10.30
CA VAL A 12 9.20 -5.82 10.42
C VAL A 12 8.56 -4.50 10.03
N LEU A 13 7.91 -4.46 8.86
CA LEU A 13 7.23 -3.28 8.34
C LEU A 13 6.05 -2.87 9.23
N GLY A 14 5.41 -3.84 9.87
CA GLY A 14 4.30 -3.61 10.77
C GLY A 14 4.71 -3.09 12.16
N VAL A 15 5.97 -3.17 12.59
CA VAL A 15 6.35 -2.97 14.00
C VAL A 15 6.00 -1.58 14.55
N GLY A 16 6.04 -0.54 13.72
CA GLY A 16 5.70 0.83 14.09
C GLY A 16 4.20 1.16 13.98
N LEU A 17 3.38 0.20 13.55
CA LEU A 17 1.94 0.40 13.34
C LEU A 17 1.12 -0.07 14.53
N SER A 18 -0.15 0.33 14.56
CA SER A 18 -1.11 0.04 15.64
C SER A 18 -1.66 -1.39 15.65
N GLN A 19 -1.06 -2.32 14.89
CA GLN A 19 -1.46 -3.74 14.78
C GLN A 19 -2.97 -3.95 14.49
N ARG A 20 -3.54 -3.15 13.58
CA ARG A 20 -4.95 -3.31 13.18
C ARG A 20 -5.14 -4.55 12.29
N PRO A 21 -6.28 -5.27 12.41
CA PRO A 21 -6.62 -6.33 11.46
C PRO A 21 -6.89 -5.73 10.07
N PRO A 22 -6.80 -6.50 8.96
CA PRO A 22 -7.12 -6.02 7.63
C PRO A 22 -8.53 -5.40 7.56
N ALA A 23 -8.64 -4.24 6.93
CA ALA A 23 -9.92 -3.58 6.68
C ALA A 23 -10.81 -4.42 5.74
N ARG A 24 -12.13 -4.24 5.81
CA ARG A 24 -13.10 -4.95 4.98
C ARG A 24 -13.79 -3.95 4.04
N PHE A 25 -13.38 -3.96 2.78
CA PHE A 25 -13.94 -3.12 1.72
C PHE A 25 -13.58 -3.72 0.36
N GLU A 26 -14.27 -3.28 -0.68
CA GLU A 26 -13.93 -3.62 -2.05
C GLU A 26 -12.69 -2.84 -2.49
N GLU A 27 -11.75 -3.54 -3.10
CA GLU A 27 -10.56 -2.91 -3.68
C GLU A 27 -10.99 -1.88 -4.73
N PHE A 28 -10.30 -0.73 -4.71
CA PHE A 28 -10.49 0.30 -5.71
C PHE A 28 -9.14 0.93 -6.06
N SER A 29 -9.08 1.55 -7.23
CA SER A 29 -7.87 2.19 -7.73
C SER A 29 -8.15 3.62 -8.16
N MET A 30 -7.15 4.48 -8.05
CA MET A 30 -7.21 5.85 -8.58
C MET A 30 -5.85 6.25 -9.16
N PRO A 31 -5.81 7.17 -10.14
CA PRO A 31 -4.54 7.74 -10.59
C PRO A 31 -3.79 8.37 -9.41
N MET A 32 -2.49 8.13 -9.30
CA MET A 32 -1.69 8.60 -8.17
C MET A 32 -1.70 10.14 -8.06
N ARG A 33 -1.73 10.83 -9.21
CA ARG A 33 -1.89 12.30 -9.27
C ARG A 33 -3.18 12.79 -8.63
N VAL A 34 -4.26 12.00 -8.71
CA VAL A 34 -5.55 12.32 -8.12
C VAL A 34 -5.48 12.16 -6.61
N GLY A 35 -4.86 11.08 -6.11
CA GLY A 35 -4.59 10.88 -4.69
C GLY A 35 -3.71 11.97 -4.08
N ALA A 36 -2.62 12.34 -4.77
CA ALA A 36 -1.73 13.43 -4.33
C ALA A 36 -2.47 14.78 -4.25
N ARG A 37 -3.33 15.08 -5.23
CA ARG A 37 -4.14 16.30 -5.22
C ARG A 37 -5.19 16.30 -4.11
N ALA A 38 -5.79 15.15 -3.81
CA ALA A 38 -6.71 15.00 -2.70
C ALA A 38 -6.01 15.24 -1.35
N ASP A 39 -4.83 14.64 -1.14
CA ASP A 39 -4.05 14.84 0.09
C ASP A 39 -3.58 16.29 0.24
N GLU A 40 -3.18 16.95 -0.86
CA GLU A 40 -2.86 18.39 -0.86
C GLU A 40 -4.07 19.24 -0.42
N ARG A 41 -5.26 19.00 -1.00
CA ARG A 41 -6.49 19.73 -0.62
C ARG A 41 -6.83 19.54 0.86
N LEU A 42 -6.73 18.33 1.38
CA LEU A 42 -6.97 18.04 2.79
C LEU A 42 -5.96 18.77 3.68
N ARG A 43 -4.68 18.77 3.32
CA ARG A 43 -3.64 19.53 4.02
C ARG A 43 -3.86 21.05 3.96
N SER A 44 -4.48 21.55 2.90
CA SER A 44 -4.90 22.96 2.77
C SER A 44 -6.21 23.30 3.49
N GLY A 45 -6.84 22.34 4.18
CA GLY A 45 -8.05 22.57 4.98
C GLY A 45 -9.38 22.39 4.23
N ALA A 46 -9.38 21.79 3.04
CA ALA A 46 -10.62 21.43 2.37
C ALA A 46 -11.39 20.38 3.21
N PRO A 47 -12.73 20.44 3.26
CA PRO A 47 -13.52 19.45 3.97
C PRO A 47 -13.40 18.09 3.28
N LEU A 48 -13.33 17.03 4.10
CA LEU A 48 -13.11 15.66 3.64
C LEU A 48 -14.20 15.19 2.67
N GLU A 49 -15.46 15.56 2.91
CA GLU A 49 -16.60 15.20 2.06
C GLU A 49 -16.42 15.68 0.62
N GLU A 50 -16.00 16.93 0.42
CA GLU A 50 -15.71 17.49 -0.92
C GLU A 50 -14.57 16.75 -1.63
N VAL A 51 -13.57 16.30 -0.87
CA VAL A 51 -12.44 15.55 -1.41
C VAL A 51 -12.88 14.14 -1.81
N LEU A 52 -13.73 13.48 -1.03
CA LEU A 52 -14.23 12.14 -1.34
C LEU A 52 -15.12 12.13 -2.58
N ASP A 53 -15.98 13.13 -2.74
CA ASP A 53 -16.82 13.26 -3.93
C ASP A 53 -15.95 13.55 -5.18
N TYR A 54 -14.89 14.34 -5.05
CA TYR A 54 -13.90 14.55 -6.12
C TYR A 54 -13.18 13.25 -6.52
N LEU A 55 -12.91 12.36 -5.57
CA LEU A 55 -12.18 11.11 -5.79
C LEU A 55 -13.01 10.02 -6.48
N GLY A 56 -14.34 10.15 -6.53
CA GLY A 56 -15.22 9.16 -7.15
C GLY A 56 -15.19 7.78 -6.46
N ILE A 57 -14.94 7.75 -5.15
CA ILE A 57 -14.81 6.53 -4.36
C ILE A 57 -16.14 5.75 -4.33
N PRO A 58 -16.12 4.41 -4.54
CA PRO A 58 -17.30 3.57 -4.34
C PRO A 58 -17.88 3.74 -2.94
N THR A 59 -19.21 3.76 -2.80
CA THR A 59 -19.87 3.94 -1.50
C THR A 59 -19.40 2.92 -0.46
N SER A 60 -19.09 1.70 -0.87
CA SER A 60 -18.54 0.61 -0.02
C SER A 60 -17.16 0.94 0.57
N ALA A 61 -16.37 1.78 -0.10
CA ALA A 61 -15.02 2.16 0.31
C ALA A 61 -14.94 3.50 1.05
N ARG A 62 -15.99 4.34 0.98
CA ARG A 62 -16.01 5.67 1.63
C ARG A 62 -15.60 5.65 3.11
N PRO A 63 -16.14 4.76 3.98
CA PRO A 63 -15.76 4.75 5.39
C PRO A 63 -14.27 4.43 5.62
N VAL A 64 -13.67 3.61 4.74
CA VAL A 64 -12.25 3.26 4.82
C VAL A 64 -11.39 4.43 4.40
N VAL A 65 -11.74 5.11 3.29
CA VAL A 65 -11.01 6.30 2.83
C VAL A 65 -11.13 7.45 3.84
N GLU A 66 -12.31 7.63 4.43
CA GLU A 66 -12.51 8.59 5.51
C GLU A 66 -11.59 8.32 6.70
N ALA A 67 -11.52 7.06 7.13
CA ALA A 67 -10.67 6.63 8.24
C ALA A 67 -9.17 6.79 7.91
N VAL A 68 -8.80 6.67 6.64
CA VAL A 68 -7.45 6.99 6.17
C VAL A 68 -7.15 8.48 6.36
N PHE A 69 -8.08 9.41 6.12
CA PHE A 69 -7.77 10.86 6.10
C PHE A 69 -8.13 11.67 7.36
N SER A 70 -9.08 11.23 8.19
CA SER A 70 -9.60 12.03 9.31
C SER A 70 -9.42 11.42 10.71
N GLY A 71 -9.13 10.12 10.78
CA GLY A 71 -9.03 9.40 12.05
C GLY A 71 -7.62 9.38 12.64
N PRO A 72 -7.47 8.94 13.90
CA PRO A 72 -6.17 8.50 14.39
C PRO A 72 -5.66 7.39 13.48
N ARG A 73 -4.51 7.63 12.84
CA ARG A 73 -3.87 6.70 11.93
C ARG A 73 -2.38 6.59 12.26
N SER A 74 -1.84 5.39 12.10
CA SER A 74 -0.40 5.17 11.96
C SER A 74 -0.14 4.62 10.58
N TYR A 75 0.93 5.06 9.94
CA TYR A 75 1.28 4.59 8.61
C TYR A 75 2.79 4.47 8.46
N VAL A 76 3.19 3.62 7.52
CA VAL A 76 4.57 3.50 7.05
C VAL A 76 4.55 3.66 5.54
N GLU A 77 5.48 4.46 5.03
CA GLU A 77 5.78 4.57 3.61
C GLU A 77 7.06 3.78 3.33
N ILE A 78 7.02 2.97 2.28
CA ILE A 78 8.04 1.99 1.95
C ILE A 78 8.55 2.30 0.56
N VAL A 79 9.85 2.56 0.45
CA VAL A 79 10.58 2.77 -0.81
C VAL A 79 11.65 1.70 -0.91
N ALA A 80 11.82 1.10 -2.09
CA ALA A 80 12.89 0.16 -2.33
C ALA A 80 14.07 0.87 -3.01
N GLY A 81 15.28 0.39 -2.76
CA GLY A 81 16.48 0.90 -3.42
C GLY A 81 17.56 -0.16 -3.58
N CYS A 82 18.40 0.01 -4.60
CA CYS A 82 19.57 -0.84 -4.85
C CYS A 82 20.81 0.03 -5.07
N ASN A 83 21.98 -0.57 -4.89
CA ASN A 83 23.26 0.02 -5.24
C ASN A 83 24.01 -0.95 -6.16
N ARG A 84 24.13 -0.55 -7.43
CA ARG A 84 24.80 -1.35 -8.45
C ARG A 84 25.96 -0.56 -9.04
N ASP A 85 27.15 -1.14 -8.99
CA ASP A 85 28.36 -0.52 -9.57
C ASP A 85 28.59 0.91 -9.05
N GLY A 86 28.20 1.18 -7.80
CA GLY A 86 28.28 2.50 -7.15
C GLY A 86 27.12 3.45 -7.46
N GLN A 87 26.21 3.08 -8.37
CA GLN A 87 25.00 3.84 -8.65
C GLN A 87 23.86 3.43 -7.73
N HIS A 88 23.36 4.41 -6.98
CA HIS A 88 22.21 4.24 -6.11
C HIS A 88 20.94 4.54 -6.91
N THR A 89 19.96 3.65 -6.84
CA THR A 89 18.64 3.82 -7.46
C THR A 89 17.56 3.50 -6.45
N THR A 90 16.50 4.31 -6.42
CA THR A 90 15.30 4.07 -5.61
C THR A 90 14.08 3.98 -6.51
N THR A 91 13.02 3.34 -6.03
CA THR A 91 11.73 3.38 -6.73
C THR A 91 11.17 4.81 -6.74
N ASP A 92 10.61 5.23 -7.87
CA ASP A 92 9.99 6.56 -8.03
C ASP A 92 8.74 6.75 -7.15
N VAL A 93 8.15 5.63 -6.74
CA VAL A 93 6.91 5.55 -5.97
C VAL A 93 7.13 4.67 -4.74
N GLY A 94 6.34 4.93 -3.70
CA GLY A 94 6.31 4.15 -2.48
C GLY A 94 5.02 3.33 -2.35
N LEU A 95 5.11 2.27 -1.56
CA LEU A 95 3.99 1.50 -1.01
C LEU A 95 3.64 2.06 0.38
N SER A 96 2.37 2.16 0.73
CA SER A 96 1.97 2.55 2.09
C SER A 96 1.15 1.47 2.78
N ILE A 97 1.40 1.27 4.08
CA ILE A 97 0.53 0.49 4.96
C ILE A 97 -0.05 1.45 5.99
N VAL A 98 -1.37 1.53 6.08
CA VAL A 98 -2.08 2.50 6.92
C VAL A 98 -3.00 1.75 7.88
N ASP A 99 -2.72 1.86 9.18
CA ASP A 99 -3.61 1.37 10.24
C ASP A 99 -4.59 2.47 10.62
N THR A 100 -5.89 2.20 10.42
CA THR A 100 -6.99 3.12 10.71
C THR A 100 -7.98 2.51 11.70
N THR A 101 -8.98 3.30 12.11
CA THR A 101 -10.13 2.78 12.88
C THR A 101 -10.92 1.72 12.10
N ALA A 102 -10.96 1.78 10.76
CA ALA A 102 -11.62 0.79 9.91
C ALA A 102 -10.79 -0.50 9.68
N GLY A 103 -9.52 -0.52 10.10
CA GLY A 103 -8.58 -1.63 9.90
C GLY A 103 -7.33 -1.20 9.12
N ARG A 104 -6.50 -2.17 8.77
CA ARG A 104 -5.29 -2.00 7.96
C ARG A 104 -5.62 -1.94 6.49
N VAL A 105 -5.14 -0.88 5.83
CA VAL A 105 -5.26 -0.61 4.40
C VAL A 105 -3.86 -0.68 3.78
N LEU A 106 -3.77 -1.32 2.63
CA LEU A 106 -2.58 -1.32 1.78
C LEU A 106 -2.82 -0.38 0.60
N VAL A 107 -1.87 0.52 0.33
CA VAL A 107 -1.90 1.42 -0.82
C VAL A 107 -0.70 1.12 -1.70
N SER A 108 -0.91 0.30 -2.74
CA SER A 108 0.15 -0.19 -3.61
C SER A 108 0.16 0.51 -4.97
N PRO A 109 1.31 1.02 -5.44
CA PRO A 109 1.41 1.61 -6.76
C PRO A 109 1.51 0.54 -7.84
N SER A 110 0.94 0.82 -9.00
CA SER A 110 1.08 0.03 -10.23
C SER A 110 1.12 0.96 -11.43
N ARG A 111 1.73 0.52 -12.55
CA ARG A 111 1.65 1.26 -13.82
C ARG A 111 0.44 0.78 -14.61
N ALA A 112 -0.39 1.71 -15.04
CA ALA A 112 -1.42 1.46 -16.03
C ALA A 112 -0.81 1.25 -17.44
N PHE A 113 -1.62 0.80 -18.39
CA PHE A 113 -1.18 0.51 -19.76
C PHE A 113 -0.64 1.73 -20.51
N ASP A 114 -1.09 2.92 -20.13
CA ASP A 114 -0.65 4.22 -20.66
C ASP A 114 0.60 4.76 -19.95
N GLY A 115 1.12 4.02 -18.97
CA GLY A 115 2.29 4.38 -18.17
C GLY A 115 1.98 5.29 -16.98
N GLU A 116 0.73 5.70 -16.76
CA GLU A 116 0.38 6.47 -15.58
C GLU A 116 0.47 5.61 -14.30
N TRP A 117 0.95 6.21 -13.21
CA TRP A 117 0.92 5.57 -11.91
C TRP A 117 -0.50 5.57 -11.34
N VAL A 118 -0.91 4.41 -10.86
CA VAL A 118 -2.21 4.16 -10.22
C VAL A 118 -1.96 3.64 -8.82
N SER A 119 -2.62 4.24 -7.83
CA SER A 119 -2.66 3.75 -6.46
C SER A 119 -3.86 2.83 -6.29
N THR A 120 -3.61 1.59 -5.90
CA THR A 120 -4.65 0.61 -5.55
C THR A 120 -4.77 0.49 -4.04
N PHE A 121 -5.99 0.63 -3.53
CA PHE A 121 -6.33 0.53 -2.12
C PHE A 121 -6.97 -0.83 -1.89
N SER A 122 -6.34 -1.66 -1.06
CA SER A 122 -6.81 -3.02 -0.76
C SER A 122 -6.75 -3.34 0.74
N PRO A 123 -7.47 -4.37 1.20
CA PRO A 123 -7.28 -4.91 2.55
C PRO A 123 -5.83 -5.27 2.82
N GLY A 124 -5.23 -4.71 3.87
CA GLY A 124 -3.82 -4.92 4.22
C GLY A 124 -3.54 -6.26 4.90
N THR A 125 -3.86 -7.35 4.20
CA THR A 125 -3.50 -8.72 4.61
C THR A 125 -2.00 -8.95 4.45
N ALA A 126 -1.42 -9.84 5.27
CA ALA A 126 0.00 -10.17 5.15
C ALA A 126 0.37 -10.68 3.75
N PHE A 127 -0.52 -11.44 3.10
CA PHE A 127 -0.32 -11.90 1.73
C PHE A 127 -0.27 -10.73 0.73
N ALA A 128 -1.26 -9.83 0.78
CA ALA A 128 -1.31 -8.66 -0.11
C ALA A 128 -0.09 -7.76 0.10
N THR A 129 0.33 -7.55 1.36
CA THR A 129 1.53 -6.77 1.69
C THR A 129 2.79 -7.42 1.11
N ALA A 130 2.96 -8.73 1.27
CA ALA A 130 4.12 -9.44 0.71
C ALA A 130 4.18 -9.33 -0.84
N VAL A 131 3.03 -9.48 -1.52
CA VAL A 131 2.94 -9.32 -2.98
C VAL A 131 3.29 -7.89 -3.39
N ALA A 132 2.76 -6.88 -2.70
CA ALA A 132 3.04 -5.49 -3.03
C ALA A 132 4.52 -5.10 -2.82
N ILE A 133 5.19 -5.70 -1.84
CA ILE A 133 6.64 -5.50 -1.63
C ILE A 133 7.44 -6.12 -2.78
N GLU A 134 7.10 -7.33 -3.19
CA GLU A 134 7.75 -7.98 -4.33
C GLU A 134 7.56 -7.15 -5.61
N GLN A 135 6.36 -6.65 -5.85
CA GLN A 135 6.07 -5.75 -6.97
C GLN A 135 6.80 -4.41 -6.88
N LEU A 136 6.96 -3.85 -5.68
CA LEU A 136 7.74 -2.62 -5.47
C LEU A 136 9.21 -2.85 -5.85
N ILE A 137 9.82 -3.92 -5.34
CA ILE A 137 11.21 -4.31 -5.63
C ILE A 137 11.41 -4.58 -7.13
N ALA A 138 10.41 -5.14 -7.81
CA ALA A 138 10.46 -5.38 -9.25
C ALA A 138 10.57 -4.11 -10.11
N ASN A 139 10.33 -2.92 -9.55
CA ASN A 139 10.59 -1.64 -10.22
C ASN A 139 12.06 -1.21 -10.16
N LEU A 140 12.92 -1.91 -9.40
CA LEU A 140 14.35 -1.65 -9.40
C LEU A 140 15.03 -2.32 -10.60
N PRO A 141 16.17 -1.78 -11.08
CA PRO A 141 16.93 -2.37 -12.19
C PRO A 141 17.36 -3.83 -11.97
N GLU A 142 17.53 -4.27 -10.72
CA GLU A 142 17.89 -5.66 -10.37
C GLU A 142 16.67 -6.59 -10.26
N GLY A 143 15.46 -6.03 -10.14
CA GLY A 143 14.18 -6.71 -10.27
C GLY A 143 13.78 -7.69 -9.16
N GLN A 144 14.70 -8.39 -8.49
CA GLN A 144 14.34 -9.42 -7.50
C GLN A 144 15.35 -9.53 -6.36
N TRP A 145 14.86 -9.48 -5.12
CA TRP A 145 15.67 -9.77 -3.92
C TRP A 145 15.56 -11.23 -3.45
N PHE A 146 14.47 -11.92 -3.80
CA PHE A 146 14.15 -13.28 -3.32
C PHE A 146 13.95 -14.25 -4.51
N PRO A 147 15.02 -14.61 -5.24
CA PRO A 147 14.89 -15.46 -6.42
C PRO A 147 14.38 -16.86 -6.04
N GLY A 148 13.38 -17.36 -6.78
CA GLY A 148 12.86 -18.72 -6.62
C GLY A 148 11.81 -18.92 -5.53
N GLN A 149 11.51 -17.89 -4.73
CA GLN A 149 10.37 -17.93 -3.80
C GLN A 149 9.07 -17.67 -4.56
N ARG A 150 8.03 -18.49 -4.29
CA ARG A 150 6.68 -18.26 -4.81
C ARG A 150 5.73 -17.92 -3.68
N LEU A 151 5.20 -16.70 -3.71
CA LEU A 151 4.12 -16.31 -2.80
C LEU A 151 2.87 -17.16 -3.09
N SER A 152 2.56 -18.07 -2.16
CA SER A 152 1.41 -18.98 -2.25
C SER A 152 0.42 -18.71 -1.12
N ARG A 153 -0.80 -18.28 -1.45
CA ARG A 153 -1.79 -17.96 -0.41
C ARG A 153 -2.04 -19.20 0.45
N ASP A 154 -1.89 -19.05 1.77
CA ASP A 154 -2.19 -20.11 2.72
C ASP A 154 -3.68 -20.06 3.06
N PHE A 155 -4.38 -21.15 2.76
CA PHE A 155 -5.83 -21.29 3.00
C PHE A 155 -6.14 -22.05 4.30
N SER A 156 -5.13 -22.52 5.04
CA SER A 156 -5.31 -23.37 6.23
C SER A 156 -5.93 -22.65 7.44
N GLY A 157 -5.99 -21.32 7.43
CA GLY A 157 -6.44 -20.49 8.56
C GLY A 157 -7.80 -19.80 8.41
N GLN A 158 -8.58 -20.07 7.35
CA GLN A 158 -9.88 -19.41 7.15
C GLN A 158 -11.02 -20.23 7.81
N PRO A 159 -11.69 -19.74 8.87
CA PRO A 159 -12.84 -20.44 9.42
C PRO A 159 -13.99 -20.45 8.41
N SER A 160 -14.72 -21.57 8.38
CA SER A 160 -15.90 -21.82 7.55
C SER A 160 -17.05 -20.86 7.84
#